data_AF-A0A3B7A2Y1-F1
#
_entry.id   AF-A0A3B7A2Y1-F1
#
_cell.length_a   1.000
_cell.length_b   1.000
_cell.length_c   1.000
_cell.angle_alpha   90.00
_cell.angle_beta   90.00
_cell.angle_gamma   90.00
#
_symmetry.space_group_name_H-M   'P 1'
#
loop_
_entity.id
_entity.type
_entity.pdbx_description
1 polymer ?
#
loop_
_entity_poly.entity_id
_entity_poly.type
_entity_poly.pdbx_seq_one_letter_code
_entity_poly.pdbx_strand_id
1 'polypeptide(L)'
;MSHAKSREVTLAAKITDELSHALDALRQAWKENPAAIPKGLSCSESLAGDFVLVAAESAFVTLPGACVIKGIGAIELLGPDPAFDEGAKSKSLILKATAEGWRFSVKFLPPIVRERNAR
;
A
#
# COMPACT_ATOMS: atom_id res chain seq x y z
N MET A 1 -18.63 -21.73 2.85
CA MET A 1 -18.38 -20.27 2.79
C MET A 1 -16.91 -20.05 2.46
N SER A 2 -16.58 -19.87 1.18
CA SER A 2 -15.19 -19.71 0.75
C SER A 2 -14.75 -18.28 1.06
N HIS A 3 -13.99 -18.10 2.15
CA HIS A 3 -13.27 -16.85 2.38
C HIS A 3 -12.33 -16.66 1.19
N ALA A 4 -12.64 -15.72 0.31
CA ALA A 4 -11.71 -15.28 -0.73
C ALA A 4 -10.39 -14.91 -0.03
N LYS A 5 -9.36 -15.74 -0.22
CA LYS A 5 -8.04 -15.54 0.39
C LYS A 5 -7.51 -14.22 -0.14
N SER A 6 -7.36 -13.23 0.75
CA SER A 6 -6.71 -11.97 0.43
C SER A 6 -5.35 -12.25 -0.18
N ARG A 7 -5.07 -11.67 -1.35
CA ARG A 7 -3.76 -11.77 -1.99
C ARG A 7 -2.95 -10.53 -1.64
N GLU A 8 -1.71 -10.74 -1.23
CA GLU A 8 -0.70 -9.70 -1.11
C GLU A 8 0.19 -9.80 -2.33
N VAL A 9 0.33 -8.70 -3.07
CA VAL A 9 1.21 -8.62 -4.23
C VAL A 9 2.23 -7.52 -3.97
N THR A 10 3.51 -7.88 -4.07
CA THR A 10 4.59 -6.90 -4.07
C THR A 10 4.66 -6.28 -5.46
N LEU A 11 4.50 -4.97 -5.52
CA LEU A 11 4.56 -4.19 -6.75
C LEU A 11 5.92 -3.52 -6.84
N ALA A 12 6.53 -3.58 -8.03
CA ALA A 12 7.64 -2.71 -8.33
C ALA A 12 7.07 -1.29 -8.42
N ALA A 13 7.64 -0.37 -7.66
CA ALA A 13 7.22 1.01 -7.65
C ALA A 13 8.42 1.93 -7.59
N LYS A 14 8.32 3.05 -8.28
CA LYS A 14 9.28 4.13 -8.21
C LYS A 14 8.83 5.09 -7.12
N ILE A 15 9.75 5.35 -6.21
CA ILE A 15 9.58 6.37 -5.18
C ILE A 15 10.09 7.66 -5.79
N THR A 16 9.26 8.69 -5.76
CA THR A 16 9.74 10.04 -6.04
C THR A 16 10.49 10.55 -4.82
N ASP A 17 11.45 11.47 -5.01
CA ASP A 17 12.21 12.05 -3.90
C ASP A 17 11.27 12.71 -2.87
N GLU A 18 10.19 13.32 -3.35
CA GLU A 18 9.12 13.91 -2.53
C GLU A 18 8.46 12.88 -1.61
N LEU A 19 8.12 11.71 -2.16
CA LEU A 19 7.54 10.63 -1.38
C LEU A 19 8.56 10.07 -0.38
N SER A 20 9.83 9.93 -0.77
CA SER A 20 10.88 9.49 0.15
C SER A 20 11.03 10.44 1.34
N HIS A 21 11.09 11.75 1.08
CA HIS A 21 11.15 12.76 2.12
C HIS A 21 9.92 12.75 3.03
N ALA A 22 8.72 12.61 2.45
CA ALA A 22 7.48 12.53 3.22
C ALA A 22 7.44 11.28 4.11
N LEU A 23 7.93 10.14 3.62
CA LEU A 23 7.99 8.90 4.38
C LEU A 23 9.01 8.96 5.53
N ASP A 24 10.17 9.58 5.30
CA ASP A 24 11.15 9.81 6.35
C ASP A 24 10.63 10.78 7.42
N ALA A 25 9.95 11.86 6.99
CA ALA A 25 9.28 12.78 7.91
C ALA A 25 8.20 12.07 8.74
N LEU A 26 7.40 11.20 8.11
CA LEU A 26 6.39 10.40 8.81
C LEU A 26 7.05 9.44 9.81
N ARG A 27 8.16 8.80 9.43
CA ARG A 27 8.90 7.89 10.32
C ARG A 27 9.45 8.62 11.54
N GLN A 28 9.99 9.83 11.38
CA GLN A 28 10.46 10.65 12.50
C GLN A 28 9.30 11.12 13.37
N ALA A 29 8.25 11.67 12.76
CA ALA A 29 7.05 12.12 13.48
C ALA A 29 6.39 10.96 14.26
N TRP A 30 6.39 9.75 13.71
CA TRP A 30 5.93 8.55 14.40
C TRP A 30 6.79 8.18 15.60
N LYS A 31 8.12 8.23 15.46
CA LYS A 31 9.06 7.95 16.55
C LYS A 31 8.93 8.95 17.69
N GLU A 32 8.71 10.22 17.37
CA GLU A 32 8.48 11.27 18.36
C GLU A 32 7.09 11.18 18.99
N ASN A 33 6.06 10.96 18.17
CA ASN A 33 4.68 10.87 18.62
C ASN A 33 3.87 9.85 17.79
N PRO A 34 3.76 8.59 18.27
CA PRO A 34 2.99 7.56 17.59
C PRO A 34 1.51 7.89 17.39
N ALA A 35 0.95 8.79 18.21
CA ALA A 35 -0.45 9.20 18.12
C ALA A 35 -0.71 10.29 17.06
N ALA A 36 0.34 10.89 16.50
CA ALA A 36 0.24 11.91 15.46
C ALA A 36 -0.01 11.33 14.05
N ILE A 37 0.01 10.00 13.91
CA ILE A 37 -0.23 9.33 12.63
C ILE A 37 -1.65 9.63 12.13
N PRO A 38 -1.83 10.08 10.87
CA PRO A 38 -3.14 10.32 10.29
C PRO A 38 -4.05 9.08 10.33
N LYS A 39 -5.35 9.30 10.56
CA LYS A 39 -6.33 8.21 10.61
C LYS A 39 -6.31 7.39 9.33
N GLY A 40 -6.19 6.07 9.48
CA GLY A 40 -6.09 5.13 8.37
C GLY A 40 -4.65 4.83 7.94
N LEU A 41 -3.64 5.47 8.52
CA LEU A 41 -2.26 5.03 8.45
C LEU A 41 -1.89 4.31 9.76
N SER A 42 -1.01 3.32 9.66
CA SER A 42 -0.50 2.58 10.81
C SER A 42 0.97 2.34 10.59
N CYS A 43 1.80 2.87 11.48
CA CYS A 43 3.24 2.68 11.44
C CYS A 43 3.63 1.64 12.49
N SER A 44 4.50 0.72 12.10
CA SER A 44 5.10 -0.26 12.99
C SER A 44 6.55 -0.51 12.58
N GLU A 45 7.29 -1.15 13.47
CA GLU A 45 8.65 -1.59 13.20
C GLU A 45 8.66 -3.12 13.15
N SER A 46 9.32 -3.68 12.13
CA SER A 46 9.49 -5.11 12.01
C SER A 46 10.52 -5.61 13.04
N LEU A 47 10.53 -6.92 13.31
CA LEU A 47 11.55 -7.54 14.16
C LEU A 47 12.99 -7.31 13.67
N ALA A 48 13.17 -6.98 12.39
CA ALA A 48 14.47 -6.67 11.80
C ALA A 48 14.82 -5.17 11.87
N GLY A 49 13.99 -4.32 12.50
CA GLY A 49 14.18 -2.87 12.55
C GLY A 49 13.71 -2.12 11.28
N ASP A 50 13.04 -2.83 10.37
CA ASP A 50 12.50 -2.22 9.16
C ASP A 50 11.24 -1.42 9.50
N PHE A 51 11.14 -0.18 9.00
CA PHE A 51 9.93 0.61 9.15
C PHE A 51 8.83 0.07 8.23
N VAL A 52 7.65 -0.19 8.80
CA VAL A 52 6.48 -0.69 8.09
C VAL A 52 5.35 0.33 8.22
N LEU A 53 4.90 0.86 7.08
CA LEU A 53 3.75 1.73 6.99
C LEU A 53 2.60 0.98 6.32
N VAL A 54 1.46 0.90 7.00
CA VAL A 54 0.23 0.31 6.47
C VAL A 54 -0.80 1.41 6.29
N ALA A 55 -1.18 1.67 5.04
CA ALA A 55 -2.29 2.53 4.68
C ALA A 55 -3.55 1.69 4.44
N ALA A 56 -4.62 2.00 5.18
CA ALA A 56 -5.95 1.46 4.96
C ALA A 56 -6.61 2.11 3.75
N GLU A 57 -7.62 1.45 3.17
CA GLU A 57 -8.40 1.93 2.00
C GLU A 57 -8.88 3.39 2.13
N SER A 58 -9.13 3.88 3.35
CA SER A 58 -9.54 5.28 3.57
C SER A 58 -8.41 6.31 3.38
N ALA A 59 -7.16 5.88 3.51
CA ALA A 59 -5.95 6.72 3.53
C ALA A 59 -5.16 6.69 2.21
N PHE A 60 -5.52 5.85 1.24
CA PHE A 60 -4.90 5.87 -0.09
C PHE A 60 -5.94 5.71 -1.20
N VAL A 61 -5.55 6.08 -2.41
CA VAL A 61 -6.33 5.96 -3.65
C VAL A 61 -5.46 5.28 -4.69
N THR A 62 -6.00 4.26 -5.35
CA THR A 62 -5.35 3.61 -6.49
C THR A 62 -5.80 4.26 -7.78
N LEU A 63 -4.85 4.73 -8.58
CA LEU A 63 -5.01 5.23 -9.93
C LEU A 63 -4.34 4.26 -10.91
N PRO A 64 -4.73 4.25 -12.21
CA PRO A 64 -4.02 3.48 -13.22
C PRO A 64 -2.53 3.89 -13.26
N GLY A 65 -1.64 2.99 -12.85
CA GLY A 65 -0.19 3.23 -12.80
C GLY A 65 0.33 3.98 -11.56
N ALA A 66 -0.51 4.35 -10.59
CA ALA A 66 -0.05 5.03 -9.38
C ALA A 66 -0.92 4.78 -8.14
N CYS A 67 -0.33 4.84 -6.95
CA CYS A 67 -1.04 4.82 -5.67
C CYS A 67 -0.78 6.13 -4.91
N VAL A 68 -1.83 6.91 -4.65
CA VAL A 68 -1.71 8.17 -3.91
C VAL A 68 -2.11 7.95 -2.45
N ILE A 69 -1.19 8.17 -1.53
CA ILE A 69 -1.46 8.16 -0.09
C ILE A 69 -1.81 9.58 0.34
N LYS A 70 -3.01 9.75 0.91
CA LYS A 70 -3.51 11.04 1.36
C LYS A 70 -2.58 11.61 2.44
N GLY A 71 -2.02 12.78 2.17
CA GLY A 71 -1.14 13.49 3.10
C GLY A 71 0.32 13.01 3.13
N ILE A 72 0.71 12.04 2.29
CA ILE A 72 2.12 11.66 2.14
C ILE A 72 2.59 11.97 0.71
N GLY A 73 1.95 11.39 -0.31
CA GLY A 73 2.40 11.55 -1.69
C GLY A 73 1.92 10.46 -2.63
N ALA A 74 2.41 10.51 -3.86
CA ALA A 74 2.11 9.54 -4.91
C ALA A 74 3.25 8.53 -5.07
N ILE A 75 2.87 7.26 -5.20
CA ILE A 75 3.73 6.13 -5.53
C ILE A 75 3.49 5.81 -7.00
N GLU A 76 4.51 5.88 -7.82
CA GLU A 76 4.41 5.48 -9.23
C GLU A 76 4.63 3.97 -9.32
N LEU A 77 3.66 3.23 -9.87
CA LEU A 77 3.78 1.78 -10.02
C LEU A 77 4.53 1.49 -11.33
N LEU A 78 5.63 0.75 -11.23
CA LEU A 78 6.42 0.31 -12.38
C LEU A 78 5.86 -1.05 -12.84
N GLY A 79 5.02 -1.02 -13.89
CA GLY A 79 4.49 -2.23 -14.50
C GLY A 79 3.67 -1.90 -15.77
N PRO A 80 3.74 -2.73 -16.82
CA PRO A 80 2.98 -2.51 -18.06
C PRO A 80 1.48 -2.82 -17.92
N ASP A 81 1.08 -3.57 -16.88
CA ASP A 81 -0.29 -3.98 -16.64
C ASP A 81 -0.93 -3.17 -15.51
N PRO A 82 -2.27 -2.96 -15.52
CA PRO A 82 -2.94 -2.43 -14.35
C PRO A 82 -2.63 -3.35 -13.17
N ALA A 83 -1.97 -2.81 -12.14
CA ALA A 83 -1.59 -3.56 -10.94
C ALA A 83 -2.79 -4.18 -10.21
N PHE A 84 -4.00 -3.77 -10.57
CA PHE A 84 -5.27 -4.24 -10.04
C PHE A 84 -6.25 -4.47 -11.19
N ASP A 85 -6.88 -5.65 -11.21
CA ASP A 85 -8.00 -5.93 -12.11
C ASP A 85 -9.17 -4.96 -11.85
N GLU A 86 -9.90 -4.60 -12.90
CA GLU A 86 -11.09 -3.76 -12.81
C GLU A 86 -12.12 -4.41 -11.85
N GLY A 87 -12.39 -3.78 -10.70
CA GLY A 87 -13.25 -4.31 -9.64
C GLY A 87 -12.54 -4.98 -8.47
N ALA A 88 -11.20 -5.02 -8.45
CA ALA A 88 -10.43 -5.40 -7.27
C ALA A 88 -10.61 -4.38 -6.14
N LYS A 89 -10.86 -4.86 -4.91
CA LYS A 89 -10.95 -4.01 -3.72
C LYS A 89 -9.65 -4.07 -2.94
N SER A 90 -8.86 -3.00 -3.03
CA SER A 90 -7.64 -2.81 -2.25
C SER A 90 -8.00 -2.60 -0.78
N LYS A 91 -7.61 -3.53 0.10
CA LYS A 91 -7.91 -3.45 1.54
C LYS A 91 -6.88 -2.61 2.28
N SER A 92 -5.61 -2.83 1.97
CA SER A 92 -4.52 -2.15 2.63
C SER A 92 -3.27 -2.15 1.76
N LEU A 93 -2.61 -1.00 1.71
CA LEU A 93 -1.32 -0.80 1.09
C LEU A 93 -0.26 -0.81 2.19
N ILE A 94 0.83 -1.53 1.96
CA ILE A 94 1.92 -1.76 2.91
C ILE A 94 3.20 -1.26 2.24
N LEU A 95 3.91 -0.37 2.90
CA LEU A 95 5.25 0.05 2.52
C LEU A 95 6.21 -0.45 3.58
N LYS A 96 7.33 -1.00 3.14
CA LYS A 96 8.39 -1.46 4.02
C LYS A 96 9.70 -0.84 3.60
N ALA A 97 10.31 -0.03 4.46
CA ALA A 97 11.65 0.48 4.24
C ALA A 97 12.68 -0.60 4.58
N THR A 98 13.36 -1.13 3.58
CA THR A 98 14.47 -2.09 3.76
C THR A 98 15.79 -1.42 3.37
N ALA A 99 16.92 -2.02 3.74
CA ALA A 99 18.25 -1.51 3.39
C ALA A 99 18.50 -1.42 1.87
N GLU A 100 17.75 -2.19 1.07
CA GLU A 100 17.81 -2.20 -0.40
C GLU A 100 16.89 -1.15 -1.04
N GLY A 101 16.02 -0.51 -0.26
CA GLY A 101 14.99 0.42 -0.72
C GLY A 101 13.62 0.11 -0.14
N TRP A 102 12.59 0.81 -0.62
CA TRP A 102 11.23 0.54 -0.16
C TRP A 102 10.57 -0.58 -0.98
N ARG A 103 9.94 -1.52 -0.27
CA ARG A 103 9.04 -2.51 -0.87
C ARG A 103 7.60 -2.06 -0.72
N PHE A 104 6.86 -2.12 -1.81
CA PHE A 104 5.46 -1.81 -1.86
C PHE A 104 4.68 -3.10 -2.02
N SER A 105 3.83 -3.39 -1.05
CA SER A 105 2.92 -4.53 -1.07
C SER A 105 1.49 -4.00 -1.00
N VAL A 106 0.61 -4.44 -1.89
CA VAL A 106 -0.82 -4.15 -1.75
C VAL A 106 -1.57 -5.43 -1.50
N LYS A 107 -2.41 -5.40 -0.46
CA LYS A 107 -3.32 -6.48 -0.12
C LYS A 107 -4.68 -6.15 -0.70
N PHE A 108 -5.12 -6.93 -1.67
CA PHE A 108 -6.42 -6.77 -2.30
C PHE A 108 -7.23 -8.07 -2.23
N LEU A 109 -8.54 -7.92 -2.32
CA LEU A 109 -9.43 -9.02 -2.61
C LEU A 109 -9.62 -9.09 -4.13
N PRO A 110 -9.33 -10.24 -4.78
CA PRO A 110 -9.67 -10.39 -6.19
C PRO A 110 -11.19 -10.23 -6.37
N PRO A 111 -11.63 -9.71 -7.54
CA PRO A 111 -13.05 -9.59 -7.82
C PRO A 111 -13.71 -10.97 -7.66
N ILE A 112 -14.86 -11.01 -6.98
CA ILE A 112 -15.65 -12.23 -6.87
C ILE A 112 -16.26 -12.49 -8.25
N VAL A 113 -15.58 -13.27 -9.07
CA VAL A 113 -16.16 -13.84 -10.29
C VAL A 113 -17.24 -14.81 -9.84
N ARG A 114 -18.49 -14.34 -9.76
CA ARG A 114 -19.63 -15.27 -9.73
C ARG A 114 -19.75 -15.82 -11.15
N GLU A 115 -19.32 -17.05 -11.36
CA GLU A 115 -19.83 -17.88 -12.47
C GLU A 115 -21.33 -18.05 -12.27
N ARG A 116 -22.11 -17.06 -12.68
CA ARG A 116 -23.55 -17.18 -12.85
C ARG A 116 -23.87 -16.66 -14.24
N ASN A 117 -23.49 -17.47 -15.23
CA ASN A 117 -24.10 -17.63 -16.56
C ASN A 117 -23.16 -18.40 -17.51
N ALA A 118 -22.58 -19.51 -17.05
CA ALA A 118 -22.27 -20.59 -17.97
C ALA A 118 -23.56 -21.42 -18.08
N ARG A 119 -24.36 -21.06 -19.10
CA ARG A 119 -25.52 -21.75 -19.70
C ARG A 119 -26.32 -22.75 -18.85
#